data_AF-A0A2X0R703-F1
#
_entry.id   AF-A0A2X0R703-F1
#
_cell.length_a   1.000
_cell.length_b   1.000
_cell.length_c   1.000
_cell.angle_alpha   90.00
_cell.angle_beta   90.00
_cell.angle_gamma   90.00
#
_symmetry.space_group_name_H-M   'P 1'
#
loop_
_entity.id
_entity.type
_entity.pdbx_description
1 polymer ?
#
loop_
_entity_poly.entity_id
_entity_poly.type
_entity_poly.pdbx_seq_one_letter_code
_entity_poly.pdbx_strand_id
1 'polypeptide(L)'
;MKAILISIMPQEKIRERVLAITRGDYKPKPSEPKAWFTAMKSLAEVLSDGIRALLRAITETRPESISALAMVTGRKTNYLSCTLKTMSNYSFVDVRRENKHVPPDGQSH
;
A
#
# COMPACT_ATOMS: atom_id res chain seq x y z
N MET A 1 -2.29 18.29 -7.45
CA MET A 1 -2.63 16.87 -7.18
C MET A 1 -3.12 16.24 -8.47
N LYS A 2 -2.66 15.02 -8.82
CA LYS A 2 -3.10 14.33 -10.05
C LYS A 2 -4.27 13.42 -9.69
N ALA A 3 -5.39 13.52 -10.40
CA ALA A 3 -6.55 12.67 -10.16
C ALA A 3 -6.17 11.20 -10.43
N ILE A 4 -6.48 10.32 -9.47
CA ILE A 4 -6.29 8.86 -9.60
C ILE A 4 -7.67 8.28 -9.91
N LEU A 5 -7.78 7.56 -11.03
CA LEU A 5 -9.00 6.83 -11.36
C LEU A 5 -9.06 5.55 -10.51
N ILE A 6 -10.16 5.38 -9.79
CA ILE A 6 -10.41 4.27 -8.87
C ILE A 6 -11.59 3.47 -9.40
N SER A 7 -11.52 2.14 -9.35
CA SER A 7 -12.65 1.27 -9.66
C SER A 7 -12.87 0.21 -8.60
N ILE A 8 -14.11 -0.28 -8.53
CA ILE A 8 -14.53 -1.29 -7.57
C ILE A 8 -14.93 -2.54 -8.35
N MET A 9 -14.33 -3.66 -8.01
CA MET A 9 -14.53 -4.93 -8.69
C MET A 9 -14.23 -6.10 -7.73
N PRO A 10 -14.98 -7.21 -7.76
CA PRO A 10 -14.73 -8.34 -6.88
C PRO A 10 -13.31 -8.93 -7.05
N GLN A 11 -12.78 -9.50 -5.96
CA GLN A 11 -11.40 -9.98 -5.88
C GLN A 11 -11.03 -10.98 -6.99
N GLU A 12 -11.95 -11.85 -7.38
CA GLU A 12 -11.73 -12.85 -8.43
C GLU A 12 -11.40 -12.19 -9.78
N LYS A 13 -12.15 -11.17 -10.15
CA LYS A 13 -11.95 -10.41 -11.39
C LYS A 13 -10.64 -9.61 -11.36
N ILE A 14 -10.25 -9.09 -10.20
CA ILE A 14 -8.93 -8.46 -10.02
C ILE A 14 -7.82 -9.48 -10.27
N ARG A 15 -7.94 -10.70 -9.71
CA ARG A 15 -6.96 -11.78 -9.94
C ARG A 15 -6.91 -12.21 -11.39
N GLU A 16 -8.06 -12.41 -12.04
CA GLU A 16 -8.14 -12.73 -13.48
C GLU A 16 -7.41 -11.67 -14.31
N ARG A 17 -7.63 -10.38 -14.02
CA ARG A 17 -6.96 -9.27 -14.68
C ARG A 17 -5.45 -9.29 -14.46
N VAL A 18 -4.99 -9.48 -13.22
CA VAL A 18 -3.55 -9.56 -12.91
C VAL A 18 -2.91 -10.72 -13.65
N LEU A 19 -3.57 -11.89 -13.69
CA LEU A 19 -3.08 -13.04 -14.43
C LEU A 19 -3.01 -12.77 -15.95
N ALA A 20 -4.01 -12.11 -16.53
CA ALA A 20 -4.02 -11.74 -17.95
C ALA A 20 -2.92 -10.72 -18.30
N ILE A 21 -2.60 -9.79 -17.38
CA ILE A 21 -1.47 -8.86 -17.54
C ILE A 21 -0.15 -9.63 -17.54
N THR A 22 0.05 -10.50 -16.55
CA THR A 22 1.28 -11.29 -16.42
C THR A 22 1.48 -12.25 -17.59
N ARG A 23 0.39 -12.79 -18.15
CA ARG A 23 0.42 -13.65 -19.35
C ARG A 23 0.68 -12.87 -20.64
N GLY A 24 0.52 -11.55 -20.64
CA GLY A 24 0.69 -10.70 -21.82
C GLY A 24 -0.55 -10.59 -22.71
N ASP A 25 -1.65 -11.29 -22.37
CA ASP A 25 -2.94 -11.23 -23.06
C ASP A 25 -3.61 -9.85 -22.93
N TYR A 26 -3.24 -9.10 -21.89
CA TYR A 26 -3.86 -7.83 -21.57
C TYR A 26 -2.84 -6.75 -21.19
N LYS A 27 -2.86 -5.64 -21.92
CA LYS A 27 -2.03 -4.47 -21.62
C LYS A 27 -2.90 -3.34 -21.08
N PRO A 28 -2.70 -2.90 -19.82
CA PRO A 28 -3.52 -1.85 -19.23
C PRO A 28 -3.28 -0.52 -19.95
N LYS A 29 -4.37 0.18 -20.28
CA LYS A 29 -4.32 1.50 -20.93
C LYS A 29 -4.08 2.61 -19.90
N PRO A 30 -3.49 3.75 -20.30
CA PRO A 30 -3.24 4.87 -19.39
C PRO A 30 -4.52 5.51 -18.82
N SER A 31 -5.66 5.35 -19.49
CA SER A 31 -6.97 5.83 -19.03
C SER A 31 -7.65 4.90 -18.02
N GLU A 32 -7.03 3.78 -17.67
CA GLU A 32 -7.63 2.80 -16.78
C GLU A 32 -7.38 3.08 -15.30
N PRO A 33 -8.25 2.53 -14.42
CA PRO A 33 -8.10 2.67 -12.99
C PRO A 33 -6.76 2.12 -12.53
N LYS A 34 -6.04 2.93 -11.75
CA LYS A 34 -4.75 2.54 -11.15
C LYS A 34 -4.94 1.80 -9.83
N ALA A 35 -6.07 2.00 -9.17
CA ALA A 35 -6.43 1.34 -7.93
C ALA A 35 -7.76 0.58 -8.09
N TRP A 36 -7.76 -0.68 -7.66
CA TRP A 36 -8.88 -1.60 -7.76
C TRP A 36 -9.30 -2.08 -6.37
N PHE A 37 -10.50 -1.70 -5.92
CA PHE A 37 -11.03 -2.08 -4.62
C PHE A 37 -12.01 -3.24 -4.74
N THR A 38 -12.01 -4.13 -3.76
CA THR A 38 -12.96 -5.25 -3.70
C THR A 38 -14.36 -4.82 -3.27
N ALA A 39 -14.48 -3.70 -2.55
CA ALA A 39 -15.74 -3.17 -2.04
C ALA A 39 -15.67 -1.66 -1.77
N MET A 40 -16.83 -1.01 -1.77
CA MET A 40 -16.99 0.41 -1.40
C MET A 40 -16.52 0.70 0.03
N LYS A 41 -16.67 -0.26 0.96
CA LYS A 41 -16.23 -0.11 2.34
C LYS A 41 -14.72 0.14 2.44
N SER A 42 -13.92 -0.64 1.71
CA SER A 42 -12.47 -0.45 1.68
C SER A 42 -12.06 0.88 1.05
N LEU A 43 -12.84 1.39 0.08
CA LEU A 43 -12.63 2.73 -0.47
C LEU A 43 -12.93 3.80 0.59
N ALA A 44 -14.04 3.69 1.32
CA ALA A 44 -14.41 4.63 2.38
C ALA A 44 -13.37 4.68 3.51
N GLU A 45 -12.80 3.53 3.87
CA GLU A 45 -11.71 3.47 4.85
C GLU A 45 -10.47 4.23 4.37
N VAL A 46 -10.06 4.05 3.11
CA VAL A 46 -8.92 4.78 2.52
C VAL A 46 -9.17 6.28 2.41
N LEU A 47 -10.42 6.69 2.18
CA LEU A 47 -10.82 8.09 2.15
C LEU A 47 -11.07 8.68 3.53
N SER A 48 -10.91 7.93 4.62
CA SER A 48 -11.10 8.45 5.97
C SER A 48 -10.04 9.50 6.34
N ASP A 49 -10.38 10.41 7.26
CA ASP A 49 -9.44 11.41 7.80
C ASP A 49 -8.22 10.77 8.48
N GLY A 50 -8.41 9.60 9.11
CA GLY A 50 -7.33 8.83 9.69
C GLY A 50 -6.26 8.44 8.65
N ILE A 51 -6.68 7.96 7.48
CA ILE A 51 -5.75 7.55 6.41
C ILE A 51 -5.22 8.76 5.64
N ARG A 52 -6.03 9.79 5.41
CA ARG A 52 -5.56 11.05 4.78
C ARG A 52 -4.48 11.74 5.60
N ALA A 53 -4.64 11.80 6.93
CA ALA A 53 -3.62 12.34 7.82
C ALA A 53 -2.33 11.50 7.78
N LEU A 54 -2.45 10.17 7.69
CA LEU A 54 -1.30 9.28 7.56
C LEU A 54 -0.55 9.51 6.25
N LEU A 55 -1.26 9.58 5.12
CA LEU A 55 -0.65 9.85 3.81
C LEU A 55 0.05 11.21 3.76
N ARG A 56 -0.54 12.22 4.40
CA ARG A 56 0.07 13.54 4.53
C ARG A 56 1.37 13.45 5.33
N ALA A 57 1.34 12.81 6.51
CA ALA A 57 2.53 12.63 7.34
C ALA A 57 3.65 11.87 6.60
N ILE A 58 3.32 10.84 5.82
CA ILE A 58 4.29 10.10 5.00
C ILE A 58 4.93 11.03 3.94
N THR A 59 4.11 11.87 3.30
CA THR A 59 4.58 12.77 2.23
C THR A 59 5.47 13.88 2.79
N GLU A 60 5.12 14.42 3.96
CA GLU A 60 5.83 15.51 4.63
C GLU A 60 7.14 15.03 5.25
N THR A 61 7.13 13.88 5.93
CA THR A 61 8.29 13.41 6.71
C THR A 61 9.16 12.38 6.00
N ARG A 62 8.67 11.79 4.89
CA ARG A 62 9.37 10.75 4.10
C ARG A 62 10.10 9.73 5.00
N PRO A 63 9.36 9.05 5.88
CA PRO A 63 9.96 8.21 6.91
C PRO A 63 10.70 7.04 6.28
N GLU A 64 11.91 6.78 6.75
CA GLU A 64 12.75 5.66 6.28
C GLU A 64 12.28 4.29 6.82
N SER A 65 11.35 4.27 7.78
CA SER A 65 10.80 3.04 8.36
C SER A 65 9.40 3.22 8.95
N ILE A 66 8.67 2.11 9.14
CA ILE A 66 7.35 2.11 9.80
C ILE A 66 7.48 2.59 11.26
N SER A 67 8.59 2.28 11.93
CA SER A 67 8.87 2.75 13.29
C SER A 67 9.06 4.27 13.34
N ALA A 68 9.79 4.85 12.39
CA ALA A 68 9.92 6.30 12.28
C ALA A 68 8.55 6.97 12.03
N LEU A 69 7.74 6.40 11.14
CA LEU A 69 6.38 6.88 10.91
C LEU A 69 5.49 6.77 12.16
N ALA A 70 5.65 5.73 12.97
CA ALA A 70 4.94 5.56 14.24
C ALA A 70 5.30 6.65 15.25
N MET A 71 6.58 7.01 15.36
CA MET A 71 7.05 8.08 16.23
C MET A 71 6.47 9.44 15.82
N VAL A 72 6.47 9.74 14.52
CA VAL A 72 5.93 11.01 13.99
C VAL A 72 4.41 11.09 14.15
N THR A 73 3.71 9.99 13.92
CA THR A 73 2.23 9.99 13.91
C THR A 73 1.61 9.66 15.27
N GLY A 74 2.40 9.21 16.25
CA GLY A 74 1.92 8.73 17.55
C GLY A 74 1.06 7.45 17.46
N ARG A 75 1.09 6.75 16.32
CA ARG A 75 0.26 5.56 16.07
C ARG A 75 1.04 4.28 16.30
N LYS A 76 0.32 3.21 16.68
CA LYS A 76 0.93 1.87 16.86
C LYS A 76 1.48 1.33 15.55
N THR A 77 2.71 0.81 15.58
CA THR A 77 3.39 0.15 14.45
C THR A 77 2.56 -0.95 13.83
N ASN A 78 1.86 -1.80 14.62
CA ASN A 78 1.00 -2.86 14.07
C ASN A 78 -0.16 -2.32 13.23
N TYR A 79 -0.80 -1.23 13.67
CA TYR A 79 -1.88 -0.58 12.92
C TYR A 79 -1.35 0.00 11.60
N LEU A 80 -0.18 0.65 11.65
CA LEU A 80 0.48 1.21 10.47
C LEU A 80 0.90 0.12 9.48
N SER A 81 1.50 -0.98 9.94
CA SER A 81 1.89 -2.10 9.09
C SER A 81 0.71 -2.73 8.37
N CYS A 82 -0.40 -2.97 9.08
CA CYS A 82 -1.60 -3.53 8.46
C CYS A 82 -2.20 -2.55 7.44
N THR A 83 -2.31 -1.27 7.81
CA THR A 83 -2.86 -0.22 6.94
C THR A 83 -2.01 -0.04 5.68
N LEU A 84 -0.69 0.10 5.82
CA LEU A 84 0.24 0.25 4.71
C LEU A 84 0.23 -0.97 3.79
N LYS A 85 0.10 -2.18 4.33
CA LYS A 85 -0.03 -3.41 3.53
C LYS A 85 -1.31 -3.39 2.70
N THR A 86 -2.43 -3.00 3.30
CA THR A 86 -3.71 -2.83 2.58
C THR A 86 -3.60 -1.77 1.49
N MET A 87 -2.98 -0.62 1.79
CA MET A 87 -2.81 0.47 0.81
C MET A 87 -1.84 0.11 -0.32
N SER A 88 -0.82 -0.70 -0.03
CA SER A 88 0.11 -1.24 -1.03
C SER A 88 -0.58 -2.24 -1.97
N ASN A 89 -1.47 -3.08 -1.44
CA ASN A 89 -2.30 -3.96 -2.26
C ASN A 89 -3.19 -3.19 -3.25
N TYR A 90 -3.57 -1.96 -2.90
CA TYR A 90 -4.35 -1.07 -3.75
C TYR A 90 -3.50 -0.10 -4.59
N SER A 91 -2.17 -0.27 -4.61
CA SER A 91 -1.22 0.57 -5.37
C SER A 91 -1.26 2.07 -5.00
N PHE A 92 -1.73 2.43 -3.80
CA PHE A 92 -1.66 3.82 -3.31
C PHE A 92 -0.30 4.16 -2.71
N VAL A 93 0.38 3.17 -2.13
CA VAL A 93 1.67 3.35 -1.45
C VAL A 93 2.60 2.22 -1.87
N ASP A 94 3.82 2.56 -2.26
CA ASP A 94 4.87 1.59 -2.52
C ASP A 94 5.63 1.33 -1.21
N VAL A 95 5.40 0.18 -0.59
CA VAL A 95 6.12 -0.23 0.62
C VAL A 95 7.32 -1.05 0.16
N ARG A 96 8.47 -0.39 0.02
CA ARG A 96 9.73 -1.07 -0.28
C ARG A 96 10.25 -1.71 0.98
N ARG A 97 10.40 -3.03 0.95
CA ARG A 97 11.19 -3.73 1.97
C ARG A 97 12.65 -3.64 1.56
N GLU A 98 13.36 -2.71 2.16
CA GLU A 98 14.81 -2.78 2.14
C GLU A 98 15.21 -3.88 3.14
N ASN A 99 15.84 -4.94 2.62
CA ASN A 99 16.24 -6.09 3.39
C ASN A 99 17.37 -5.66 4.34
N LYS A 100 17.04 -5.11 5.52
CA LYS A 100 18.01 -4.98 6.61
C LYS A 100 18.31 -6.38 7.11
N HIS A 101 19.30 -6.98 6.46
CA HIS A 101 19.99 -8.19 6.86
C HIS A 101 20.33 -8.05 8.35
N VAL A 102 19.61 -8.76 9.21
CA VAL A 102 20.02 -8.93 10.59
C VAL A 102 21.09 -10.02 10.54
N PRO A 103 22.38 -9.72 10.77
CA PRO A 103 23.36 -10.78 10.92
C PRO A 103 22.92 -11.64 12.11
N PRO A 104 22.85 -12.97 11.99
CA PRO A 104 22.65 -13.81 13.14
C PRO A 104 23.89 -13.68 14.03
N ASP A 105 23.75 -13.00 15.17
CA ASP A 105 24.66 -13.14 16.30
C ASP A 105 24.59 -14.61 16.76
N GLY A 106 25.53 -15.39 16.24
CA GLY A 106 25.81 -16.75 16.65
C GLY A 106 27.21 -16.78 17.22
N GLN A 107 27.31 -16.72 18.55
CA GLN A 107 28.51 -17.00 19.32
C GLN A 107 29.15 -18.31 18.83
N SER A 108 30.46 -18.32 18.66
CA SER A 108 31.27 -19.54 18.74
C SER A 108 32.54 -19.17 19.47
N HIS A 109 32.57 -19.60 20.73
CA HIS A 109 33.72 -19.61 21.61
C HIS A 109 34.59 -20.83 21.28
#